data_AF-A0A352JPI5-F1
#
_entry.id   AF-A0A352JPI5-F1
#
_cell.length_a   1.000
_cell.length_b   1.000
_cell.length_c   1.000
_cell.angle_alpha   90.00
_cell.angle_beta   90.00
_cell.angle_gamma   90.00
#
_symmetry.space_group_name_H-M   'P 1'
#
loop_
_entity.id
_entity.type
_entity.pdbx_description
1 polymer ?
#
loop_
_entity_poly.entity_id
_entity_poly.type
_entity_poly.pdbx_seq_one_letter_code
_entity_poly.pdbx_strand_id
1 'polypeptide(L)'
;LGYQSGNELVIQRMGTSIRAAFPNDARYGRPLDSYPIMGGLNKVSDLDFIFNLSAGYPGTVEWVQFAVDRFHVACGAGNTAVQAPQVYPYLDTGQLTGLMGGMKGGAEYEKLTGFKAKATMAMVSQTAAHIFVVLFIIIGNLAYFMTRGKARKR
;
A
#
# COMPACT_ATOMS: atom_id res chain seq x y z
N LEU A 1 18.10 9.99 3.46
CA LEU A 1 17.07 10.97 3.01
C LEU A 1 16.21 11.36 4.21
N GLY A 2 15.62 12.56 4.21
CA GLY A 2 14.79 13.07 5.31
C GLY A 2 13.33 13.28 4.93
N TYR A 3 12.57 13.85 5.86
CA TYR A 3 11.28 14.44 5.54
C TYR A 3 11.48 15.75 4.76
N GLN A 4 10.68 15.95 3.71
CA GLN A 4 10.65 17.19 2.94
C GLN A 4 9.19 17.60 2.74
N SER A 5 8.88 18.87 3.00
CA SER A 5 7.54 19.41 2.77
C SER A 5 7.34 19.70 1.28
N GLY A 6 6.08 19.60 0.82
CA GLY A 6 5.73 19.84 -0.59
C GLY A 6 5.06 18.65 -1.28
N ASN A 7 4.80 17.55 -0.56
CA ASN A 7 3.95 16.45 -1.02
C ASN A 7 4.35 15.94 -2.43
N GLU A 8 3.46 16.01 -3.41
CA GLU A 8 3.66 15.63 -4.80
C GLU A 8 4.78 16.43 -5.51
N LEU A 9 5.00 17.70 -5.12
CA LEU A 9 6.09 18.50 -5.69
C LEU A 9 7.47 17.90 -5.36
N VAL A 10 7.59 17.22 -4.21
CA VAL A 10 8.84 16.54 -3.85
C VAL A 10 9.08 15.38 -4.80
N ILE A 11 8.06 14.59 -5.11
CA ILE A 11 8.13 13.48 -6.07
C ILE A 11 8.53 14.01 -7.44
N GLN A 12 7.87 15.07 -7.89
CA GLN A 12 8.17 15.71 -9.18
C GLN A 12 9.59 16.27 -9.24
N ARG A 13 10.09 16.89 -8.16
CA ARG A 13 11.45 17.42 -8.09
C ARG A 13 12.50 16.30 -8.09
N MET A 14 12.22 15.20 -7.38
CA MET A 14 13.09 14.01 -7.43
C MET A 14 13.18 13.43 -8.85
N GLY A 15 12.09 13.53 -9.62
CA GLY A 15 12.06 13.11 -11.02
C GLY A 15 13.06 13.83 -11.94
N THR A 16 13.50 15.04 -11.59
CA THR A 16 14.57 15.74 -12.31
C THR A 16 15.91 15.68 -11.57
N SER A 17 15.89 15.79 -10.23
CA SER A 17 17.08 15.64 -9.41
C SER A 17 16.73 15.28 -7.96
N ILE A 18 17.14 14.08 -7.54
CA ILE A 18 17.05 13.62 -6.15
C ILE A 18 17.86 14.54 -5.23
N ARG A 19 19.04 15.02 -5.69
CA ARG A 19 19.89 15.95 -4.93
C ARG A 19 19.23 17.31 -4.76
N ALA A 20 18.48 17.78 -5.76
CA ALA A 20 17.76 19.04 -5.64
C ALA A 20 16.66 18.93 -4.57
N ALA A 21 15.97 17.79 -4.49
CA ALA A 21 14.98 17.56 -3.45
C ALA A 21 15.62 17.33 -2.07
N PHE A 22 16.76 16.62 -2.04
CA PHE A 22 17.47 16.21 -0.83
C PHE A 22 18.99 16.38 -1.00
N PRO A 23 19.54 17.57 -0.72
CA PRO A 23 20.98 17.81 -0.90
C PRO A 23 21.82 17.07 0.15
N ASN A 24 21.31 17.00 1.38
CA ASN A 24 21.98 16.38 2.52
C ASN A 24 21.10 15.30 3.15
N ASP A 25 21.73 14.30 3.75
CA ASP A 25 21.06 13.35 4.62
C ASP A 25 20.56 14.01 5.91
N ALA A 26 19.37 13.62 6.39
CA ALA A 26 18.75 14.22 7.56
C ALA A 26 19.36 13.77 8.89
N ARG A 27 20.00 12.60 8.95
CA ARG A 27 20.55 12.07 10.20
C ARG A 27 21.93 12.64 10.51
N TYR A 28 22.78 12.77 9.50
CA TYR A 28 24.18 13.17 9.67
C TYR A 28 24.56 14.49 8.98
N GLY A 29 23.64 15.08 8.20
CA GLY A 29 23.92 16.31 7.45
C GLY A 29 24.94 16.14 6.31
N ARG A 30 25.31 14.90 5.98
CA ARG A 30 26.31 14.62 4.94
C ARG A 30 25.70 14.84 3.56
N PRO A 31 26.46 15.40 2.60
CA PRO A 31 26.03 15.48 1.21
C PRO A 31 25.63 14.11 0.68
N LEU A 32 24.54 14.06 -0.08
CA LEU A 32 24.01 12.80 -0.58
C LEU A 32 24.99 12.09 -1.53
N ASP A 33 25.85 12.84 -2.21
CA ASP A 33 26.90 12.34 -3.11
C ASP A 33 28.04 11.63 -2.36
N SER A 34 28.15 11.80 -1.05
CA SER A 34 29.15 11.08 -0.24
C SER A 34 28.82 9.59 -0.07
N TYR A 35 27.62 9.16 -0.41
CA TYR A 35 27.16 7.79 -0.24
C TYR A 35 27.34 6.98 -1.53
N PRO A 36 28.12 5.88 -1.53
CA PRO A 36 28.33 5.05 -2.72
C PRO A 36 27.04 4.51 -3.34
N ILE A 37 26.02 4.21 -2.52
CA ILE A 37 24.70 3.73 -2.98
C ILE A 37 23.96 4.75 -3.87
N MET A 38 24.35 6.03 -3.81
CA MET A 38 23.74 7.07 -4.63
C MET A 38 24.51 7.32 -5.93
N GLY A 39 25.59 6.57 -6.19
CA GLY A 39 26.38 6.66 -7.41
C GLY A 39 25.53 6.28 -8.63
N GLY A 40 25.49 7.15 -9.64
CA GLY A 40 24.68 6.96 -10.84
C GLY A 40 23.19 7.28 -10.68
N LEU A 41 22.69 7.51 -9.46
CA LEU A 41 21.29 7.82 -9.18
C LEU A 41 21.07 9.33 -9.08
N ASN A 42 20.70 9.98 -10.19
CA ASN A 42 20.45 11.42 -10.23
C ASN A 42 18.97 11.75 -10.14
N LYS A 43 18.12 10.98 -10.81
CA LYS A 43 16.66 11.19 -10.94
C LYS A 43 15.89 9.91 -10.67
N VAL A 44 14.60 10.03 -10.44
CA VAL A 44 13.72 8.88 -10.14
C VAL A 44 13.72 7.83 -11.26
N SER A 45 13.87 8.22 -12.53
CA SER A 45 13.95 7.28 -13.66
C SER A 45 15.22 6.44 -13.69
N ASP A 46 16.24 6.78 -12.88
CA ASP A 46 17.46 5.99 -12.78
C ASP A 46 17.28 4.79 -11.83
N LEU A 47 16.14 4.71 -11.11
CA LEU A 47 15.77 3.56 -10.30
C LEU A 47 15.10 2.52 -11.19
N ASP A 48 15.52 1.27 -11.08
CA ASP A 48 14.86 0.16 -11.78
C ASP A 48 13.46 -0.13 -11.21
N PHE A 49 13.26 0.15 -9.92
CA PHE A 49 12.03 -0.19 -9.22
C PHE A 49 11.79 0.70 -7.99
N ILE A 50 10.51 1.04 -7.76
CA ILE A 50 10.04 1.75 -6.57
C ILE A 50 9.02 0.88 -5.85
N PHE A 51 9.17 0.74 -4.54
CA PHE A 51 8.16 0.11 -3.72
C PHE A 51 7.56 1.13 -2.74
N ASN A 52 6.30 1.51 -2.97
CA ASN A 52 5.61 2.49 -2.15
C ASN A 52 4.81 1.82 -1.03
N LEU A 53 5.21 2.04 0.22
CA LEU A 53 4.44 1.64 1.40
C LEU A 53 3.78 2.86 2.01
N SER A 54 2.45 2.99 1.86
CA SER A 54 1.72 4.16 2.35
C SER A 54 0.30 3.83 2.83
N ALA A 55 -0.27 4.76 3.59
CA ALA A 55 -1.63 4.68 4.13
C ALA A 55 -2.41 6.00 3.96
N GLY A 56 -1.79 7.03 3.39
CA GLY A 56 -2.29 8.40 3.38
C GLY A 56 -1.63 9.23 2.28
N TYR A 57 -1.51 10.53 2.51
CA TYR A 57 -1.06 11.50 1.51
C TYR A 57 0.28 12.16 1.91
N PRO A 58 1.22 12.35 0.96
CA PRO A 58 1.25 11.72 -0.37
C PRO A 58 1.46 10.19 -0.22
N GLY A 59 0.84 9.43 -1.10
CA GLY A 59 0.85 7.97 -1.10
C GLY A 59 0.94 7.40 -2.51
N THR A 60 0.46 6.17 -2.67
CA THR A 60 0.61 5.43 -3.94
C THR A 60 0.01 6.17 -5.13
N VAL A 61 -1.12 6.86 -4.96
CA VAL A 61 -1.79 7.59 -6.04
C VAL A 61 -0.87 8.68 -6.60
N GLU A 62 -0.26 9.48 -5.73
CA GLU A 62 0.63 10.57 -6.15
C GLU A 62 1.93 10.01 -6.74
N TRP A 63 2.45 8.90 -6.22
CA TRP A 63 3.61 8.23 -6.83
C TRP A 63 3.31 7.67 -8.23
N VAL A 64 2.10 7.17 -8.48
CA VAL A 64 1.70 6.78 -9.84
C VAL A 64 1.66 8.01 -10.75
N GLN A 65 0.93 9.05 -10.35
CA GLN A 65 0.74 10.24 -11.20
C GLN A 65 2.03 11.00 -11.49
N PHE A 66 2.92 11.16 -10.50
CA PHE A 66 4.08 12.03 -10.63
C PHE A 66 5.39 11.29 -10.86
N ALA A 67 5.49 9.99 -10.53
CA ALA A 67 6.67 9.18 -10.81
C ALA A 67 6.44 8.23 -11.99
N VAL A 68 5.43 7.36 -11.92
CA VAL A 68 5.20 6.33 -12.95
C VAL A 68 4.77 6.95 -14.27
N ASP A 69 3.71 7.74 -14.28
CA ASP A 69 3.12 8.27 -15.52
C ASP A 69 4.08 9.22 -16.25
N ARG A 70 4.91 9.94 -15.48
CA ARG A 70 5.81 10.96 -16.02
C ARG A 70 7.21 10.46 -16.35
N PHE A 71 7.76 9.56 -15.52
CA PHE A 71 9.15 9.10 -15.63
C PHE A 71 9.26 7.62 -15.98
N HIS A 72 8.13 6.93 -16.16
CA HIS A 72 8.03 5.53 -16.60
C HIS A 72 8.85 4.55 -15.76
N VAL A 73 8.99 4.85 -14.47
CA VAL A 73 9.64 3.97 -13.49
C VAL A 73 8.67 2.87 -13.04
N ALA A 74 9.15 1.64 -12.93
CA ALA A 74 8.34 0.54 -12.42
C ALA A 74 8.04 0.76 -10.92
N CYS A 75 6.77 0.66 -10.54
CA CYS A 75 6.34 0.89 -9.16
C CYS A 75 5.43 -0.24 -8.67
N GLY A 76 5.78 -0.83 -7.54
CA GLY A 76 4.89 -1.67 -6.75
C GLY A 76 4.39 -0.91 -5.53
N ALA A 77 3.24 -1.33 -4.99
CA ALA A 77 2.63 -0.67 -3.86
C ALA A 77 2.31 -1.64 -2.74
N GLY A 78 2.32 -1.17 -1.50
CA GLY A 78 1.72 -1.82 -0.36
C GLY A 78 0.89 -0.81 0.43
N ASN A 79 -0.40 -1.11 0.52
CA ASN A 79 -1.40 -0.18 1.02
C ASN A 79 -2.18 -0.80 2.17
N THR A 80 -2.82 0.05 2.98
CA THR A 80 -3.78 -0.44 3.97
C THR A 80 -4.98 -1.09 3.28
N ALA A 81 -5.72 -1.93 4.00
CA ALA A 81 -6.91 -2.59 3.47
C ALA A 81 -7.98 -1.61 2.97
N VAL A 82 -8.05 -0.41 3.57
CA VAL A 82 -9.00 0.65 3.17
C VAL A 82 -8.53 1.45 1.97
N GLN A 83 -7.22 1.52 1.72
CA GLN A 83 -6.65 2.24 0.58
C GLN A 83 -6.52 1.35 -0.65
N ALA A 84 -6.33 0.04 -0.49
CA ALA A 84 -6.21 -0.90 -1.62
C ALA A 84 -7.33 -0.78 -2.67
N PRO A 85 -8.63 -0.61 -2.31
CA PRO A 85 -9.71 -0.37 -3.27
C PRO A 85 -9.49 0.82 -4.20
N GLN A 86 -8.86 1.89 -3.71
CA GLN A 86 -8.56 3.09 -4.49
C GLN A 86 -7.39 2.89 -5.45
N VAL A 87 -6.56 1.87 -5.18
CA VAL A 87 -5.32 1.60 -5.91
C VAL A 87 -5.50 0.53 -6.99
N TYR A 88 -6.51 -0.34 -6.88
CA TYR A 88 -6.79 -1.37 -7.90
C TYR A 88 -6.87 -0.85 -9.34
N PRO A 89 -7.50 0.30 -9.64
CA PRO A 89 -7.53 0.80 -11.02
C PRO A 89 -6.13 0.98 -11.63
N TYR A 90 -5.13 1.41 -10.84
CA TYR A 90 -3.75 1.57 -11.32
C TYR A 90 -3.03 0.23 -11.50
N LEU A 91 -3.42 -0.79 -10.72
CA LEU A 91 -2.92 -2.15 -10.94
C LEU A 91 -3.52 -2.75 -12.22
N ASP A 92 -4.82 -2.60 -12.41
CA ASP A 92 -5.56 -3.18 -13.54
C ASP A 92 -5.14 -2.55 -14.88
N THR A 93 -4.74 -1.27 -14.88
CA THR A 93 -4.20 -0.59 -16.07
C THR A 93 -2.71 -0.85 -16.31
N GLY A 94 -2.03 -1.59 -15.41
CA GLY A 94 -0.60 -1.87 -15.50
C GLY A 94 0.32 -0.70 -15.12
N GLN A 95 -0.22 0.38 -14.56
CA GLN A 95 0.59 1.49 -14.00
C GLN A 95 1.33 1.04 -12.72
N LEU A 96 0.79 0.06 -11.99
CA LEU A 96 1.49 -0.62 -10.92
C LEU A 96 1.86 -2.04 -11.34
N THR A 97 3.07 -2.46 -10.98
CA THR A 97 3.54 -3.83 -11.24
C THR A 97 3.01 -4.85 -10.22
N GLY A 98 2.48 -4.38 -9.10
CA GLY A 98 1.94 -5.22 -8.04
C GLY A 98 1.41 -4.42 -6.86
N LEU A 99 0.48 -5.01 -6.11
CA LEU A 99 -0.17 -4.40 -4.95
C LEU A 99 -0.23 -5.39 -3.77
N MET A 100 0.35 -5.00 -2.64
CA MET A 100 0.23 -5.68 -1.36
C MET A 100 -0.84 -4.99 -0.51
N GLY A 101 -2.10 -5.40 -0.69
CA GLY A 101 -3.26 -4.80 -0.02
C GLY A 101 -3.52 -5.39 1.37
N GLY A 102 -3.25 -4.61 2.42
CA GLY A 102 -3.57 -4.93 3.81
C GLY A 102 -2.93 -6.23 4.31
N MET A 103 -3.55 -6.84 5.32
CA MET A 103 -3.05 -8.10 5.90
C MET A 103 -3.11 -9.27 4.92
N LYS A 104 -4.11 -9.30 4.03
CA LYS A 104 -4.24 -10.35 3.00
C LYS A 104 -3.04 -10.33 2.04
N GLY A 105 -2.73 -9.18 1.45
CA GLY A 105 -1.59 -9.05 0.55
C GLY A 105 -0.26 -9.37 1.23
N GLY A 106 -0.11 -8.94 2.50
CA GLY A 106 1.06 -9.30 3.29
C GLY A 106 1.20 -10.81 3.52
N ALA A 107 0.10 -11.50 3.83
CA ALA A 107 0.10 -12.95 4.02
C ALA A 107 0.38 -13.72 2.71
N GLU A 108 -0.13 -13.23 1.57
CA GLU A 108 0.18 -13.79 0.25
C GLU A 108 1.66 -13.64 -0.08
N TYR A 109 2.26 -12.49 0.24
CA TYR A 109 3.70 -12.26 0.08
C TYR A 109 4.57 -13.12 0.99
N GLU A 110 4.21 -13.25 2.27
CA GLU A 110 4.86 -14.17 3.22
C GLU A 110 4.81 -15.62 2.73
N LYS A 111 3.66 -16.04 2.18
CA LYS A 111 3.52 -17.37 1.57
C LYS A 111 4.38 -17.53 0.32
N LEU A 112 4.44 -16.52 -0.55
CA LEU A 112 5.23 -16.54 -1.78
C LEU A 112 6.74 -16.64 -1.49
N THR A 113 7.21 -15.95 -0.46
CA THR A 113 8.63 -15.95 -0.04
C THR A 113 9.00 -17.16 0.82
N GLY A 114 8.02 -17.99 1.20
CA GLY A 114 8.22 -19.12 2.11
C GLY A 114 8.45 -18.73 3.57
N PHE A 115 8.34 -17.44 3.91
CA PHE A 115 8.57 -16.92 5.26
C PHE A 115 7.25 -16.46 5.89
N LYS A 116 6.59 -17.39 6.60
CA LYS A 116 5.38 -17.07 7.38
C LYS A 116 5.74 -16.18 8.57
N ALA A 117 5.07 -15.04 8.69
CA ALA A 117 5.26 -14.11 9.79
C ALA A 117 3.91 -13.54 10.25
N LYS A 118 3.91 -12.27 10.67
CA LYS A 118 2.77 -11.65 11.38
C LYS A 118 1.53 -11.57 10.51
N ALA A 119 1.65 -11.34 9.20
CA ALA A 119 0.49 -11.19 8.34
C ALA A 119 -0.28 -12.52 8.20
N THR A 120 0.43 -13.62 7.97
CA THR A 120 -0.16 -14.97 7.89
C THR A 120 -0.85 -15.35 9.20
N MET A 121 -0.24 -15.03 10.34
CA MET A 121 -0.84 -15.31 11.65
C MET A 121 -2.10 -14.46 11.91
N ALA A 122 -2.08 -13.19 11.53
CA ALA A 122 -3.23 -12.30 11.69
C ALA A 122 -4.43 -12.69 10.80
N MET A 123 -4.20 -13.37 9.68
CA MET A 123 -5.29 -13.88 8.83
C MET A 123 -6.16 -14.92 9.56
N VAL A 124 -5.60 -15.68 10.53
CA VAL A 124 -6.36 -16.67 11.30
C VAL A 124 -7.41 -15.99 12.18
N SER A 125 -7.01 -14.95 12.93
CA SER A 125 -7.94 -14.21 13.78
C SER A 125 -8.98 -13.46 12.96
N GLN A 126 -8.58 -12.88 11.82
CA GLN A 126 -9.51 -12.23 10.89
C GLN A 126 -10.54 -13.24 10.37
N THR A 127 -10.11 -14.43 9.93
CA THR A 127 -11.01 -15.46 9.40
C THR A 127 -12.00 -15.93 10.46
N ALA A 128 -11.54 -16.21 11.69
CA ALA A 128 -12.40 -16.62 12.79
C ALA A 128 -13.47 -15.56 13.09
N ALA A 129 -13.08 -14.28 13.19
CA ALA A 129 -14.02 -13.18 13.43
C ALA A 129 -15.11 -13.10 12.34
N HIS A 130 -14.73 -13.24 11.06
CA HIS A 130 -15.71 -13.21 9.97
C HIS A 130 -16.68 -14.40 10.04
N ILE A 131 -16.20 -15.59 10.41
CA ILE A 131 -17.06 -16.76 10.62
C ILE A 131 -18.09 -16.50 11.72
N PHE A 132 -17.68 -15.93 12.86
CA PHE A 132 -18.59 -15.59 13.95
C PHE A 132 -19.66 -14.58 13.53
N VAL A 133 -19.28 -13.53 12.79
CA VAL A 133 -20.23 -12.53 12.27
C VAL A 133 -21.26 -13.20 11.35
N VAL A 134 -20.81 -14.03 10.41
CA VAL A 134 -21.70 -14.77 9.50
C VAL A 134 -22.64 -15.70 10.26
N LEU A 135 -22.14 -16.40 11.28
CA LEU A 135 -22.94 -17.28 12.12
C LEU A 135 -24.06 -16.50 12.84
N PHE A 136 -23.74 -15.35 13.43
CA PHE A 136 -24.75 -14.52 14.10
C PHE A 136 -25.77 -13.94 13.14
N ILE A 137 -25.37 -13.58 11.92
CA ILE A 137 -26.31 -13.15 10.87
C ILE A 137 -27.29 -14.29 10.53
N ILE A 138 -26.80 -15.53 10.38
CA ILE A 138 -27.64 -16.70 10.08
C ILE A 138 -28.63 -16.95 11.23
N ILE A 139 -28.16 -16.99 12.48
CA ILE A 139 -29.01 -17.20 13.66
C ILE A 139 -30.07 -16.10 13.76
N GLY A 140 -29.68 -14.84 13.59
CA GLY A 140 -30.59 -13.70 13.62
C GLY A 140 -31.68 -13.79 12.54
N ASN A 141 -31.31 -14.17 11.32
CA ASN A 141 -32.25 -14.37 10.23
C ASN A 141 -33.23 -15.53 10.52
N LEU A 142 -32.74 -16.67 11.01
CA LEU A 142 -33.60 -17.81 11.39
C LEU A 142 -34.59 -17.42 12.49
N ALA A 143 -34.12 -16.74 13.55
CA ALA A 143 -34.97 -16.26 14.64
C ALA A 143 -36.03 -15.28 14.14
N TYR A 144 -35.66 -14.36 13.23
CA TYR A 144 -36.59 -13.43 12.60
C TYR A 144 -37.70 -14.15 11.82
N PHE A 145 -37.35 -15.12 10.96
CA PHE A 145 -38.35 -15.86 10.19
C PHE A 145 -39.26 -16.74 11.07
N MET A 146 -38.72 -17.34 12.13
CA MET A 146 -39.50 -18.14 13.08
C MET A 146 -40.48 -17.30 13.92
N THR A 147 -40.12 -16.08 14.28
CA THR A 147 -40.97 -15.17 15.08
C THR A 147 -41.98 -14.40 14.23
N ARG A 148 -41.66 -14.10 12.96
CA ARG A 148 -42.55 -13.39 12.03
C ARG A 148 -43.87 -14.14 11.74
N GLY A 149 -43.86 -15.47 11.78
CA GLY A 149 -45.07 -16.30 11.66
C GLY A 149 -46.03 -16.20 12.85
N LYS A 150 -45.55 -15.86 14.05
CA LYS A 150 -46.38 -15.67 15.25
C LYS A 150 -46.98 -14.27 15.35
N ALA A 151 -46.29 -13.25 14.84
CA ALA A 151 -46.76 -11.86 14.87
C ALA A 151 -47.93 -11.58 13.90
N ARG A 152 -48.09 -12.36 12.82
CA ARG A 152 -49.19 -12.21 11.86
C ARG A 152 -50.49 -12.92 12.27
N LYS A 153 -50.47 -13.70 13.36
CA LYS A 153 -51.63 -14.43 13.91
C LYS A 153 -52.28 -13.74 15.13
N ARG A 154 -51.77 -12.58 15.55
CA ARG A 154 -52.45 -11.64 16.45
C ARG A 154 -52.90 -10.45 15.64
#